data_AF-A0A822EWB9-F1
#
_entry.id   AF-A0A822EWB9-F1
#
_cell.length_a   1.000
_cell.length_b   1.000
_cell.length_c   1.000
_cell.angle_alpha   90.00
_cell.angle_beta   90.00
_cell.angle_gamma   90.00
#
_symmetry.space_group_name_H-M   'P 1'
#
loop_
_entity.id
_entity.type
_entity.pdbx_description
1 polymer ?
#
loop_
_entity_poly.entity_id
_entity_poly.type
_entity_poly.pdbx_seq_one_letter_code
_entity_poly.pdbx_strand_id
1 'polypeptide(L)' 'MFNSLLELAPIWTHLVLTWSSSNGLRLYVNNQLVANAPAPTLIGSGVTTNYLTIGAGSFTGAIDEWR' A
#
# COMPACT_ATOMS: atom_id res chain seq x y z
N MET A 1 35.87 0.04 17.12
CA MET A 1 34.48 0.54 17.00
C MET A 1 33.74 -0.43 16.11
N PHE A 2 32.64 -1.03 16.57
CA PHE A 2 31.80 -1.89 15.72
C PHE A 2 30.72 -1.00 15.09
N ASN A 3 30.78 -0.80 13.78
CA ASN A 3 29.65 -0.24 13.04
C ASN A 3 28.48 -1.23 13.16
N SER A 4 27.35 -0.76 13.64
CA SER A 4 26.17 -1.61 13.79
C SER A 4 25.64 -1.96 12.39
N LEU A 5 25.65 -3.25 12.06
CA LEU A 5 25.13 -3.78 10.79
C LEU A 5 23.64 -3.45 10.59
N LEU A 6 22.94 -3.06 11.66
CA LEU A 6 21.54 -2.65 11.65
C LEU A 6 21.29 -1.33 10.92
N GLU A 7 22.26 -0.41 10.88
CA GLU A 7 22.08 0.88 10.16
C GLU A 7 22.16 0.73 8.63
N LEU A 8 22.65 -0.41 8.14
CA LEU A 8 22.76 -0.72 6.72
C LEU A 8 21.68 -1.68 6.22
N ALA A 9 20.84 -2.20 7.12
CA ALA A 9 19.78 -3.14 6.76
C ALA A 9 18.58 -2.40 6.13
N PRO A 10 17.95 -2.96 5.08
CA PRO A 10 16.71 -2.42 4.56
C PRO A 10 15.60 -2.51 5.63
N ILE A 11 14.77 -1.48 5.69
CA ILE A 11 13.68 -1.38 6.67
C ILE A 11 12.39 -1.90 6.03
N TRP A 12 11.78 -2.92 6.63
CA TRP A 12 10.46 -3.42 6.24
C TRP A 12 9.38 -2.40 6.58
N THR A 13 8.48 -2.15 5.62
CA THR A 13 7.35 -1.26 5.79
C THR A 13 6.06 -2.04 5.58
N HIS A 14 5.17 -2.04 6.58
CA HIS A 14 3.87 -2.68 6.46
C HIS A 14 2.89 -1.72 5.77
N LEU A 15 2.33 -2.15 4.63
CA LEU A 15 1.37 -1.39 3.84
C LEU A 15 -0.01 -2.06 3.92
N VAL A 16 -1.05 -1.26 4.16
CA VAL A 16 -2.44 -1.73 4.09
C VAL A 16 -3.26 -0.79 3.22
N LEU A 17 -3.93 -1.34 2.20
CA LEU A 17 -4.94 -0.65 1.41
C LEU A 17 -6.32 -1.18 1.78
N THR A 18 -7.23 -0.28 2.14
CA THR A 18 -8.64 -0.65 2.40
C THR A 18 -9.57 0.21 1.57
N TRP A 19 -10.67 -0.36 1.09
CA TRP A 19 -11.74 0.39 0.45
C TRP A 19 -13.09 0.07 1.11
N SER A 20 -13.92 1.09 1.29
CA SER A 20 -15.34 0.92 1.63
C SER A 20 -16.17 2.05 1.02
N SER A 21 -17.46 1.81 0.81
CA SER A 21 -18.38 2.82 0.30
C SER A 21 -18.60 4.00 1.26
N SER A 22 -18.38 3.81 2.57
CA SER A 22 -18.53 4.86 3.59
C SER A 22 -17.25 5.66 3.82
N ASN A 23 -16.09 5.02 3.79
CA ASN A 23 -14.81 5.67 4.14
C ASN A 23 -13.90 5.95 2.94
N GLY A 24 -14.26 5.48 1.75
CA GLY A 24 -13.41 5.57 0.56
C GLY A 24 -12.17 4.68 0.64
N LEU A 25 -11.17 5.03 -0.16
CA LEU A 25 -9.85 4.38 -0.17
C LEU A 25 -8.99 4.94 0.96
N ARG A 26 -8.31 4.07 1.69
CA ARG A 26 -7.33 4.45 2.74
C ARG A 26 -6.04 3.67 2.56
N LEU A 27 -4.92 4.36 2.78
CA LEU A 27 -3.57 3.80 2.80
C LEU A 27 -2.98 3.96 4.21
N TYR A 28 -2.54 2.85 4.77
CA TYR A 28 -1.83 2.81 6.04
C TYR A 28 -0.38 2.40 5.82
N VAL A 29 0.53 3.08 6.51
CA VAL A 29 1.96 2.74 6.59
C VAL A 29 2.28 2.49 8.06
N ASN A 30 2.74 1.29 8.41
CA ASN A 30 3.05 0.91 9.78
C ASN A 30 1.89 1.23 10.74
N ASN A 31 0.67 0.84 10.33
CA ASN A 31 -0.60 1.04 11.06
C ASN A 31 -1.07 2.50 11.18
N GLN A 32 -0.34 3.48 10.65
CA GLN A 32 -0.76 4.88 10.62
C GLN A 32 -1.45 5.19 9.30
N LEU A 33 -2.61 5.86 9.36
CA LEU A 33 -3.28 6.37 8.16
C LEU A 33 -2.44 7.51 7.58
N VAL A 34 -1.85 7.29 6.40
CA VAL A 34 -0.99 8.30 5.75
C VAL A 34 -1.66 8.99 4.56
N ALA A 35 -2.67 8.36 3.95
CA ALA A 35 -3.44 8.96 2.87
C ALA A 35 -4.86 8.38 2.79
N ASN A 36 -5.79 9.18 2.29
CA ASN A 36 -7.15 8.75 2.00
C ASN A 36 -7.72 9.48 0.78
N ALA A 37 -8.62 8.80 0.07
CA ALA A 37 -9.46 9.40 -0.96
C ALA A 37 -10.93 9.05 -0.64
N PRO A 38 -11.85 10.03 -0.62
CA PRO A 38 -13.25 9.76 -0.32
C PRO A 38 -13.87 8.80 -1.34
N ALA A 39 -14.89 8.05 -0.92
CA ALA A 39 -15.61 7.20 -1.84
C ALA A 39 -16.24 8.06 -2.95
N PRO A 40 -16.02 7.74 -4.23
CA PRO A 40 -16.66 8.48 -5.30
C PRO A 40 -18.16 8.25 -5.27
N THR A 41 -18.94 9.26 -5.68
CA THR A 41 -20.34 9.04 -6.06
C THR A 41 -20.33 8.11 -7.27
N LEU A 42 -20.83 6.89 -7.11
CA LEU A 42 -20.90 5.92 -8.19
C LEU A 42 -21.99 6.36 -9.18
N ILE A 43 -21.59 6.93 -10.31
CA ILE A 43 -22.47 7.34 -11.42
C ILE A 43 -22.61 6.23 -12.49
N GLY A 44 -21.99 5.08 -12.27
CA GLY A 44 -22.07 3.89 -13.11
C GLY A 44 -21.25 2.73 -12.52
N SER A 45 -21.56 1.49 -12.92
CA SER A 45 -20.81 0.29 -12.55
C SER A 45 -19.86 -0.09 -13.69
N GLY A 46 -18.57 0.21 -13.54
CA GLY A 46 -17.53 -0.26 -14.45
C GLY A 46 -17.04 -1.64 -14.03
N VAL A 47 -16.87 -2.56 -14.97
CA VAL A 47 -16.21 -3.84 -14.72
C VAL A 47 -14.70 -3.58 -14.66
N THR A 48 -14.12 -3.57 -13.46
CA THR A 48 -12.66 -3.51 -13.32
C THR A 48 -12.07 -4.91 -13.53
N THR A 49 -10.84 -4.97 -14.02
CA THR A 49 -10.08 -6.23 -14.11
C THR A 49 -10.00 -6.89 -12.73
N ASN A 50 -10.06 -8.22 -12.68
CA ASN A 50 -9.97 -9.03 -11.46
C ASN A 50 -8.53 -9.29 -10.99
N TYR A 51 -7.58 -8.50 -11.48
CA TYR A 51 -6.17 -8.59 -11.11
C TYR A 51 -5.73 -7.27 -10.47
N LEU A 52 -4.96 -7.38 -9.39
CA LEU A 52 -4.25 -6.26 -8.78
C LEU A 52 -2.88 -6.13 -9.44
N THR A 53 -2.60 -4.98 -10.04
CA THR A 53 -1.25 -4.65 -10.53
C THR A 53 -0.51 -3.87 -9.46
N ILE A 54 0.59 -4.44 -8.96
CA ILE A 54 1.51 -3.76 -8.04
C ILE A 54 2.75 -3.35 -8.83
N GLY A 55 3.06 -2.06 -8.83
CA GLY A 55 4.17 -1.48 -9.57
C GLY A 55 3.73 -0.80 -10.88
N ALA A 56 4.19 0.44 -11.06
CA ALA A 56 4.03 1.20 -12.30
C ALA A 56 5.38 1.54 -12.94
N GLY A 57 6.49 1.04 -12.37
CA GLY A 57 7.86 1.32 -12.79
C GLY A 57 8.86 0.40 -12.07
N SER A 58 10.16 0.70 -12.20
CA SER A 58 11.23 -0.06 -11.56
C SER A 58 11.20 0.08 -10.04
N PHE A 59 11.28 -1.04 -9.33
CA PHE A 59 11.39 -1.11 -7.88
C PHE A 59 12.63 -1.94 -7.52
N THR A 60 13.42 -1.43 -6.56
CA THR A 60 14.53 -2.17 -5.94
C THR A 60 14.20 -2.39 -4.47
N GLY A 61 13.91 -3.64 -4.11
CA GLY A 61 13.54 -4.05 -2.76
C GLY A 61 12.93 -5.44 -2.78
N ALA A 62 12.33 -5.83 -1.65
CA ALA A 62 11.61 -7.08 -1.52
C ALA A 62 10.16 -6.81 -1.12
N ILE A 63 9.25 -7.65 -1.64
CA ILE A 63 7.86 -7.74 -1.18
C ILE A 63 7.75 -9.12 -0.54
N ASP A 64 7.19 -9.15 0.66
CA ASP A 64 6.82 -10.39 1.35
C ASP A 64 5.27 -10.49 1.42
N GLU A 65 4.74 -11.42 2.21
CA GLU A 65 3.31 -11.69 2.48
C GLU A 65 2.31 -10.66 1.91
N TRP A 66 1.52 -11.10 0.92
CA TRP A 66 0.35 -10.38 0.40
C TRP A 66 -0.94 -11.14 0.78
N ARG A 67 -2.01 -10.41 1.10
CA ARG A 67 -3.31 -10.95 1.54
C ARG A 67 -4.47 -10.15 0.97
#